data_AF-A0A7S1UY50-F1
#
_entry.id   AF-A0A7S1UY50-F1
#
_cell.length_a   1.000
_cell.length_b   1.000
_cell.length_c   1.000
_cell.angle_alpha   90.00
_cell.angle_beta   90.00
_cell.angle_gamma   90.00
#
_symmetry.space_group_name_H-M   'P 1'
#
loop_
_entity.id
_entity.type
_entity.pdbx_description
1 polymer ?
#
loop_
_entity_poly.entity_id
_entity_poly.type
_entity_poly.pdbx_seq_one_letter_code
_entity_poly.pdbx_strand_id
1 'polypeptide(L)'
;EIFKLTPSIPALILPWTLRETNYLPKRITLFAADFITSCIACPIIEEFVKLKILQLCVDLPRNFRTVKRKPTRKNKKRRYAEPLPRGPGESEVTNINKYVLQMLATSLGMKLCDSSRRILMYTKSHQENKAFYALARGIFPIHELCGIRTALALARRDVLGVDMPLWKMLFRAVFIHGLANFRGKKPVFKWNSSTPWSEMQLSPLNAADDSTVGQLASKGFAKLTWLIILCRELAGCIKNYYMISRQAMKRTTTYAGKHAAYAAELAAADVLKKTKDQKKSNKDK
;
A
#
# COMPACT_ATOMS: atom_id res chain seq x y z
N GLU A 1 38.20 6.24 21.17
CA GLU A 1 38.08 4.81 21.52
C GLU A 1 36.69 4.44 22.05
N ILE A 2 35.62 4.71 21.30
CA ILE A 2 34.23 4.48 21.78
C ILE A 2 33.63 3.17 21.23
N PHE A 3 34.25 2.57 20.20
CA PHE A 3 33.74 1.36 19.53
C PHE A 3 34.30 0.03 20.06
N LYS A 4 35.11 0.04 21.14
CA LYS A 4 35.64 -1.21 21.75
C LYS A 4 34.64 -1.92 22.68
N LEU A 5 33.47 -1.34 22.92
CA LEU A 5 32.49 -1.85 23.90
C LEU A 5 31.26 -2.53 23.30
N THR A 6 31.18 -2.71 21.98
CA THR A 6 30.05 -3.45 21.39
C THR A 6 30.28 -4.96 21.49
N PRO A 7 29.40 -5.72 22.17
CA PRO A 7 29.54 -7.16 22.30
C PRO A 7 29.43 -7.85 20.93
N SER A 8 30.18 -8.93 20.77
CA SER A 8 30.20 -9.82 19.61
C SER A 8 28.88 -10.58 19.47
N ILE A 9 27.84 -9.88 19.07
CA ILE A 9 26.60 -10.50 18.60
C ILE A 9 26.94 -11.15 17.25
N PRO A 10 26.52 -12.40 16.97
CA PRO A 10 26.67 -13.00 15.65
C PRO A 10 25.83 -12.18 14.67
N ALA A 11 26.46 -11.17 14.08
CA ALA A 11 25.85 -10.34 13.06
C ALA A 11 25.59 -11.25 11.85
N LEU A 12 24.36 -11.24 11.34
CA LEU A 12 24.10 -11.59 9.95
C LEU A 12 25.09 -10.76 9.11
N ILE A 13 26.16 -11.40 8.63
CA ILE A 13 27.28 -10.72 7.96
C ILE A 13 26.75 -10.21 6.63
N LEU A 14 26.43 -8.93 6.60
CA LEU A 14 26.03 -8.25 5.38
C LEU A 14 27.32 -7.83 4.65
N PRO A 15 27.39 -7.90 3.31
CA PRO A 15 28.65 -7.73 2.58
C PRO A 15 29.41 -6.41 2.86
N TRP A 16 28.72 -5.37 3.35
CA TRP A 16 29.32 -4.10 3.73
C TRP A 16 29.98 -4.08 5.12
N THR A 17 29.67 -5.02 6.01
CA THR A 17 30.34 -5.16 7.32
C THR A 17 31.72 -5.82 7.22
N LEU A 18 32.06 -6.40 6.06
CA LEU A 18 33.37 -7.01 5.79
C LEU A 18 34.39 -6.01 5.19
N ARG A 19 34.06 -4.72 5.13
CA ARG A 19 35.02 -3.69 4.64
C ARG A 19 36.24 -3.54 5.55
N GLU A 20 36.11 -3.87 6.83
CA GLU A 20 37.19 -3.76 7.81
C GLU A 20 38.24 -4.88 7.69
N THR A 21 37.95 -5.96 6.96
CA THR A 21 38.86 -7.12 6.80
C THR A 21 39.63 -7.16 5.47
N ASN A 22 39.85 -6.00 4.82
CA ASN A 22 40.49 -5.89 3.50
C ASN A 22 39.83 -6.72 2.37
N TYR A 23 38.59 -7.21 2.57
CA TYR A 23 37.85 -7.89 1.53
C TYR A 23 37.32 -6.86 0.54
N LEU A 24 37.78 -6.93 -0.71
CA LEU A 24 37.26 -6.14 -1.83
C LEU A 24 36.20 -6.96 -2.57
N PRO A 25 34.92 -6.91 -2.16
CA PRO A 25 33.86 -7.63 -2.85
C PRO A 25 33.79 -7.21 -4.31
N LYS A 26 33.55 -8.18 -5.20
CA LYS A 26 33.32 -7.91 -6.63
C LYS A 26 32.19 -6.89 -6.79
N ARG A 27 32.32 -5.95 -7.72
CA ARG A 27 31.32 -4.88 -7.97
C ARG A 27 29.91 -5.45 -8.21
N ILE A 28 29.81 -6.62 -8.84
CA ILE A 28 28.54 -7.33 -9.09
C ILE A 28 27.90 -7.75 -7.77
N THR A 29 28.66 -8.28 -6.81
CA THR A 29 28.17 -8.69 -5.51
C THR A 29 27.61 -7.52 -4.73
N LEU A 30 28.30 -6.37 -4.74
CA LEU A 30 27.80 -5.15 -4.10
C LEU A 30 26.55 -4.61 -4.81
N PHE A 31 26.53 -4.60 -6.14
CA PHE A 31 25.34 -4.22 -6.89
C PHE A 31 24.13 -5.10 -6.55
N ALA A 32 24.32 -6.43 -6.54
CA ALA A 32 23.29 -7.40 -6.22
C ALA A 32 22.79 -7.24 -4.78
N ALA A 33 23.69 -7.11 -3.80
CA ALA A 33 23.34 -6.88 -2.41
C ALA A 33 22.52 -5.59 -2.24
N ASP A 34 22.96 -4.49 -2.85
CA ASP A 34 22.22 -3.23 -2.82
C ASP A 34 20.86 -3.38 -3.51
N PHE A 35 20.78 -4.13 -4.62
CA PHE A 35 19.54 -4.28 -5.40
C PHE A 35 18.50 -5.06 -4.61
N ILE A 36 18.90 -6.20 -4.05
CA ILE A 36 18.05 -7.01 -3.18
C ILE A 36 17.60 -6.18 -1.98
N THR A 37 18.51 -5.44 -1.35
CA THR A 37 18.18 -4.65 -0.15
C THR A 37 17.24 -3.49 -0.49
N SER A 38 17.60 -2.62 -1.43
CA SER A 38 16.86 -1.39 -1.69
C SER A 38 15.64 -1.55 -2.60
N CYS A 39 15.66 -2.47 -3.56
CA CYS A 39 14.61 -2.62 -4.56
C CYS A 39 13.63 -3.76 -4.24
N ILE A 40 13.99 -4.68 -3.35
CA ILE A 40 13.14 -5.83 -3.00
C ILE A 40 12.79 -5.79 -1.52
N ALA A 41 13.78 -5.92 -0.63
CA ALA A 41 13.55 -6.06 0.81
C ALA A 41 12.92 -4.80 1.42
N CYS A 42 13.48 -3.62 1.14
CA CYS A 42 12.98 -2.36 1.70
C CYS A 42 11.52 -2.07 1.29
N PRO A 43 11.13 -2.16 0.00
CA PRO A 43 9.72 -2.03 -0.39
C PRO A 43 8.78 -3.04 0.28
N ILE A 44 9.20 -4.31 0.42
CA ILE A 44 8.38 -5.33 1.10
C ILE A 44 8.12 -4.92 2.55
N ILE A 45 9.18 -4.55 3.27
CA ILE A 45 9.12 -4.17 4.68
C ILE A 45 8.29 -2.90 4.84
N GLU A 46 8.55 -1.86 4.05
CA GLU A 46 7.86 -0.58 4.15
C GLU A 46 6.35 -0.71 3.89
N GLU A 47 5.95 -1.38 2.81
CA GLU A 47 4.52 -1.54 2.52
C GLU A 47 3.82 -2.43 3.55
N PHE A 48 4.52 -3.43 4.09
CA PHE A 48 4.01 -4.25 5.19
C PHE A 48 3.84 -3.44 6.48
N VAL A 49 4.84 -2.62 6.84
CA VAL A 49 4.81 -1.77 8.02
C VAL A 49 3.70 -0.73 7.94
N LYS A 50 3.51 -0.06 6.79
CA LYS A 50 2.38 0.86 6.56
C LYS A 50 1.05 0.19 6.85
N LEU A 51 0.84 -1.01 6.29
CA LEU A 51 -0.36 -1.79 6.54
C LEU A 51 -0.54 -2.15 8.03
N LYS A 52 0.55 -2.49 8.73
CA LYS A 52 0.50 -2.82 10.14
C LYS A 52 0.19 -1.63 11.02
N ILE A 53 0.81 -0.48 10.77
CA ILE A 53 0.48 0.78 11.44
C ILE A 53 -1.01 1.08 11.28
N LEU A 54 -1.53 1.02 10.04
CA LEU A 54 -2.95 1.23 9.79
C LEU A 54 -3.85 0.26 10.59
N GLN A 55 -3.49 -1.03 10.60
CA GLN A 55 -4.27 -2.07 11.31
C GLN A 55 -4.20 -1.97 12.83
N LEU A 56 -3.13 -1.37 13.39
CA LEU A 56 -2.93 -1.22 14.82
C LEU A 56 -3.53 0.09 15.34
N CYS A 57 -3.44 1.16 14.57
CA CYS A 57 -3.83 2.51 15.02
C CYS A 57 -5.29 2.85 14.71
N VAL A 58 -5.94 2.15 13.77
CA VAL A 58 -7.27 2.53 13.29
C VAL A 58 -8.21 1.35 13.14
N ASP A 59 -9.38 1.46 13.78
CA ASP A 59 -10.51 0.58 13.50
C ASP A 59 -11.17 0.96 12.17
N LEU A 60 -10.89 0.14 11.16
CA LEU A 60 -11.45 0.27 9.83
C LEU A 60 -12.85 -0.36 9.78
N PRO A 61 -13.83 0.31 9.14
CA PRO A 61 -15.20 -0.20 9.04
C PRO A 61 -15.24 -1.37 8.06
N ARG A 62 -15.74 -2.53 8.48
CA ARG A 62 -15.74 -3.76 7.67
C ARG A 62 -17.16 -4.34 7.53
N ASN A 63 -17.42 -4.99 6.41
CA ASN A 63 -18.61 -5.84 6.24
C ASN A 63 -18.27 -7.31 6.46
N PHE A 64 -17.01 -7.69 6.23
CA PHE A 64 -16.55 -9.06 6.27
C PHE A 64 -15.37 -9.23 7.21
N ARG A 65 -15.36 -10.35 7.95
CA ARG A 65 -14.22 -10.82 8.72
C ARG A 65 -13.61 -12.03 8.03
N THR A 66 -12.28 -12.06 7.95
CA THR A 66 -11.58 -13.26 7.49
C THR A 66 -11.54 -14.28 8.63
N VAL A 67 -12.18 -15.43 8.42
CA VAL A 67 -12.22 -16.53 9.39
C VAL A 67 -11.40 -17.71 8.86
N LYS A 68 -10.67 -18.36 9.76
CA LYS A 68 -9.94 -19.60 9.48
C LYS A 68 -10.86 -20.76 9.88
N ARG A 69 -11.40 -21.51 8.92
CA ARG A 69 -12.09 -22.76 9.24
C ARG A 69 -11.07 -23.86 9.56
N LYS A 70 -11.38 -24.67 10.59
CA LYS A 70 -10.62 -25.89 10.87
C LYS A 70 -10.71 -26.80 9.65
N PRO A 71 -9.60 -27.43 9.22
CA PRO A 71 -9.63 -28.32 8.07
C PRO A 71 -10.50 -29.53 8.41
N THR A 72 -11.53 -29.79 7.61
CA THR A 72 -12.20 -31.09 7.57
C THR A 72 -11.30 -32.06 6.79
N ARG A 73 -11.22 -33.32 7.26
CA ARG A 73 -10.26 -34.42 6.99
C ARG A 73 -9.60 -34.57 5.59
N LYS A 74 -10.00 -33.84 4.56
CA LYS A 74 -9.42 -33.90 3.19
C LYS A 74 -9.10 -32.54 2.55
N ASN A 75 -9.41 -31.40 3.16
CA ASN A 75 -9.20 -30.09 2.54
C ASN A 75 -8.17 -29.22 3.27
N LYS A 76 -7.25 -28.61 2.50
CA LYS A 76 -6.27 -27.62 3.00
C LYS A 76 -6.99 -26.48 3.71
N LYS A 77 -6.38 -25.95 4.79
CA LYS A 77 -6.88 -24.76 5.53
C LYS A 77 -7.12 -23.62 4.53
N ARG A 78 -8.39 -23.26 4.33
CA ARG A 78 -8.80 -22.17 3.45
C ARG A 78 -9.41 -21.05 4.30
N ARG A 79 -9.04 -19.82 3.97
CA ARG A 79 -9.61 -18.62 4.59
C ARG A 79 -10.86 -18.25 3.81
N TYR A 80 -11.90 -17.84 4.53
CA TYR A 80 -13.14 -17.38 3.92
C TYR A 80 -13.54 -16.06 4.55
N ALA A 81 -14.23 -15.24 3.76
CA ALA A 81 -14.85 -14.01 4.23
C ALA A 81 -16.24 -14.36 4.77
N GLU A 82 -16.46 -14.13 6.06
CA GLU A 82 -17.77 -14.27 6.70
C GLU A 82 -18.36 -12.88 6.94
N PRO A 83 -19.65 -12.65 6.65
CA PRO A 83 -20.30 -11.37 6.94
C PRO A 83 -20.30 -11.13 8.45
N LEU A 84 -20.06 -9.89 8.85
CA LEU A 84 -20.12 -9.48 10.25
C LEU A 84 -21.59 -9.38 10.69
N PRO A 85 -21.96 -9.94 11.85
CA PRO A 85 -23.27 -9.70 12.44
C PRO A 85 -23.39 -8.21 12.76
N ARG A 86 -24.55 -7.63 12.46
CA ARG A 86 -24.85 -6.20 12.62
C ARG A 86 -26.03 -6.04 13.56
N GLY A 87 -25.98 -5.00 14.39
CA GLY A 87 -27.09 -4.64 15.25
C GLY A 87 -28.31 -4.18 14.45
N PRO A 88 -29.52 -4.21 15.04
CA PRO A 88 -30.71 -3.62 14.42
C PRO A 88 -30.45 -2.13 14.14
N GLY A 89 -30.58 -1.71 12.88
CA GLY A 89 -30.36 -0.33 12.43
C GLY A 89 -28.96 -0.02 11.87
N GLU A 90 -27.99 -0.93 11.98
CA GLU A 90 -26.64 -0.69 11.44
C GLU A 90 -26.56 -0.96 9.92
N SER A 91 -26.29 0.08 9.14
CA SER A 91 -26.19 0.00 7.68
C SER A 91 -24.85 -0.51 7.18
N GLU A 92 -24.87 -1.36 6.15
CA GLU A 92 -23.68 -1.89 5.49
C GLU A 92 -22.69 -0.78 5.10
N VAL A 93 -21.40 -1.03 5.33
CA VAL A 93 -20.34 -0.05 5.02
C VAL A 93 -20.23 0.06 3.51
N THR A 94 -20.53 1.26 2.99
CA THR A 94 -20.40 1.60 1.57
C THR A 94 -19.23 2.55 1.30
N ASN A 95 -18.87 3.35 2.30
CA ASN A 95 -17.84 4.37 2.20
C ASN A 95 -16.45 3.80 2.52
N ILE A 96 -15.54 3.84 1.54
CA ILE A 96 -14.16 3.37 1.68
C ILE A 96 -13.14 4.50 1.95
N ASN A 97 -13.58 5.74 2.14
CA ASN A 97 -12.72 6.91 2.32
C ASN A 97 -11.78 6.74 3.51
N LYS A 98 -12.28 6.18 4.62
CA LYS A 98 -11.46 5.95 5.81
C LYS A 98 -10.25 5.05 5.52
N TYR A 99 -10.37 4.05 4.63
CA TYR A 99 -9.23 3.23 4.22
C TYR A 99 -8.19 4.05 3.47
N VAL A 100 -8.64 4.84 2.48
CA VAL A 100 -7.76 5.63 1.62
C VAL A 100 -7.08 6.73 2.41
N LEU A 101 -7.84 7.52 3.18
CA LEU A 101 -7.34 8.65 3.96
C LEU A 101 -6.32 8.21 5.02
N GLN A 102 -6.62 7.16 5.77
CA GLN A 102 -5.74 6.70 6.85
C GLN A 102 -4.47 6.03 6.31
N MET A 103 -4.57 5.31 5.19
CA MET A 103 -3.39 4.78 4.53
C MET A 103 -2.55 5.87 3.88
N LEU A 104 -3.17 6.91 3.33
CA LEU A 104 -2.49 8.08 2.79
C LEU A 104 -1.73 8.82 3.90
N ALA A 105 -2.36 9.06 5.05
CA ALA A 105 -1.72 9.65 6.23
C ALA A 105 -0.53 8.80 6.69
N THR A 106 -0.70 7.47 6.78
CA THR A 106 0.39 6.55 7.14
C THR A 106 1.54 6.61 6.12
N SER A 107 1.21 6.70 4.83
CA SER A 107 2.19 6.76 3.74
C SER A 107 2.96 8.07 3.75
N LEU A 108 2.28 9.19 4.00
CA LEU A 108 2.89 10.51 4.16
C LEU A 108 3.80 10.57 5.40
N GLY A 109 3.37 10.00 6.53
CA GLY A 109 4.21 9.90 7.73
C GLY A 109 5.50 9.11 7.48
N MET A 110 5.40 7.94 6.83
CA MET A 110 6.58 7.15 6.46
C MET A 110 7.50 7.89 5.47
N LYS A 111 6.91 8.60 4.49
CA LYS A 111 7.66 9.42 3.53
C LYS A 111 8.38 10.58 4.20
N LEU A 112 7.74 11.22 5.18
CA LEU A 112 8.36 12.26 6.00
C LEU A 112 9.55 11.70 6.77
N CYS A 113 9.40 10.55 7.43
CA CYS A 113 10.49 9.89 8.13
C CYS A 113 11.68 9.53 7.22
N ASP A 114 11.45 8.96 6.03
CA ASP A 114 12.54 8.68 5.09
C ASP A 114 13.20 9.97 4.58
N SER A 115 12.40 11.00 4.29
CA SER A 115 12.91 12.31 3.86
C SER A 115 13.77 12.95 4.94
N SER A 116 13.29 13.00 6.19
CA SER A 116 14.03 13.53 7.34
C SER A 116 15.32 12.74 7.59
N ARG A 117 15.26 11.41 7.58
CA ARG A 117 16.46 10.56 7.70
C ARG A 117 17.50 10.89 6.63
N ARG A 118 17.08 11.06 5.39
CA ARG A 118 18.00 11.40 4.28
C ARG A 118 18.58 12.80 4.42
N ILE A 119 17.77 13.78 4.83
CA ILE A 119 18.27 15.12 5.14
C ILE A 119 19.37 15.01 6.19
N LEU A 120 19.09 14.35 7.31
CA LEU A 120 20.05 14.22 8.42
C LEU A 120 21.31 13.42 8.06
N MET A 121 21.19 12.37 7.24
CA MET A 121 22.34 11.54 6.84
C MET A 121 23.20 12.13 5.72
N TYR A 122 22.57 12.82 4.76
CA TYR A 122 23.24 13.17 3.48
C TYR A 122 23.48 14.66 3.28
N THR A 123 22.99 15.51 4.18
CA THR A 123 23.25 16.95 4.10
C THR A 123 24.47 17.33 4.95
N LYS A 124 25.53 17.88 4.31
CA LYS A 124 26.70 18.43 5.03
C LYS A 124 26.51 19.92 5.27
N SER A 125 26.98 20.48 6.38
CA SER A 125 26.78 21.90 6.78
C SER A 125 26.92 22.93 5.63
N HIS A 126 27.87 22.76 4.73
CA HIS A 126 28.17 23.68 3.62
C HIS A 126 27.31 23.56 2.35
N GLN A 127 26.34 22.62 2.25
CA GLN A 127 25.52 22.51 1.04
C GLN A 127 24.35 23.51 1.07
N GLU A 128 24.27 24.42 0.09
CA GLU A 128 23.28 25.51 0.07
C GLU A 128 21.86 25.04 -0.33
N ASN A 129 21.75 24.04 -1.21
CA ASN A 129 20.48 23.63 -1.82
C ASN A 129 19.75 22.47 -1.10
N LYS A 130 20.06 22.19 0.18
CA LYS A 130 19.56 21.00 0.91
C LYS A 130 18.05 20.93 0.99
N ALA A 131 17.42 22.04 1.37
CA ALA A 131 15.97 22.12 1.54
C ALA A 131 15.25 21.87 0.21
N PHE A 132 15.77 22.41 -0.89
CA PHE A 132 15.23 22.19 -2.23
C PHE A 132 15.23 20.70 -2.61
N TYR A 133 16.36 20.00 -2.44
CA TYR A 133 16.43 18.59 -2.82
C TYR A 133 15.54 17.69 -1.96
N ALA A 134 15.43 18.01 -0.67
CA ALA A 134 14.49 17.35 0.23
C ALA A 134 13.04 17.53 -0.23
N LEU A 135 12.64 18.77 -0.52
CA LEU A 135 11.31 19.11 -0.99
C LEU A 135 10.99 18.48 -2.35
N ALA A 136 11.91 18.61 -3.33
CA ALA A 136 11.72 18.09 -4.68
C ALA A 136 11.55 16.56 -4.70
N ARG A 137 12.21 15.83 -3.79
CA ARG A 137 11.98 14.39 -3.61
C ARG A 137 10.61 14.10 -3.00
N GLY A 138 10.19 14.94 -2.07
CA GLY A 138 8.88 14.92 -1.44
C GLY A 138 7.71 15.11 -2.40
N ILE A 139 7.93 15.62 -3.62
CA ILE A 139 6.86 15.82 -4.61
C ILE A 139 6.43 14.49 -5.26
N PHE A 140 7.32 13.51 -5.37
CA PHE A 140 6.99 12.27 -6.08
C PHE A 140 5.97 11.42 -5.29
N PRO A 141 4.78 11.12 -5.84
CA PRO A 141 3.67 10.54 -5.09
C PRO A 141 3.77 9.00 -4.94
N ILE A 142 4.98 8.44 -4.83
CA ILE A 142 5.18 6.98 -4.83
C ILE A 142 4.59 6.34 -3.58
N HIS A 143 4.88 6.91 -2.40
CA HIS A 143 4.39 6.35 -1.14
C HIS A 143 2.86 6.41 -1.08
N GLU A 144 2.30 7.50 -1.57
CA GLU A 144 0.87 7.78 -1.65
C GLU A 144 0.18 6.81 -2.59
N LEU A 145 0.68 6.63 -3.82
CA LEU A 145 0.13 5.69 -4.79
C LEU A 145 0.20 4.24 -4.29
N CYS A 146 1.33 3.83 -3.71
CA CYS A 146 1.51 2.49 -3.13
C CYS A 146 0.56 2.26 -1.94
N GLY A 147 0.44 3.27 -1.06
CA GLY A 147 -0.50 3.26 0.05
C GLY A 147 -1.94 3.13 -0.42
N ILE A 148 -2.40 4.00 -1.32
CA ILE A 148 -3.75 3.94 -1.89
C ILE A 148 -4.01 2.57 -2.52
N ARG A 149 -3.05 2.01 -3.25
CA ARG A 149 -3.18 0.69 -3.87
C ARG A 149 -3.42 -0.40 -2.81
N THR A 150 -2.65 -0.39 -1.74
CA THR A 150 -2.82 -1.32 -0.61
C THR A 150 -4.14 -1.09 0.11
N ALA A 151 -4.55 0.17 0.31
CA ALA A 151 -5.83 0.54 0.92
C ALA A 151 -7.04 0.03 0.12
N LEU A 152 -7.01 0.16 -1.21
CA LEU A 152 -8.07 -0.32 -2.08
C LEU A 152 -8.16 -1.84 -2.10
N ALA A 153 -7.02 -2.53 -2.09
CA ALA A 153 -6.98 -3.99 -1.98
C ALA A 153 -7.51 -4.47 -0.61
N LEU A 154 -7.16 -3.76 0.47
CA LEU A 154 -7.69 -3.99 1.81
C LEU A 154 -9.21 -3.75 1.86
N ALA A 155 -9.70 -2.65 1.28
CA ALA A 155 -11.12 -2.33 1.20
C ALA A 155 -11.89 -3.38 0.39
N ARG A 156 -11.35 -3.91 -0.72
CA ARG A 156 -12.00 -5.03 -1.45
C ARG A 156 -12.17 -6.27 -0.58
N ARG A 157 -11.19 -6.57 0.26
CA ARG A 157 -11.28 -7.71 1.18
C ARG A 157 -12.31 -7.46 2.28
N ASP A 158 -12.24 -6.31 2.93
CA ASP A 158 -13.00 -6.04 4.15
C ASP A 158 -14.44 -5.57 3.87
N VAL A 159 -14.69 -4.88 2.74
CA VAL A 159 -16.01 -4.32 2.36
C VAL A 159 -16.74 -5.23 1.37
N LEU A 160 -16.03 -5.86 0.43
CA LEU A 160 -16.66 -6.74 -0.57
C LEU A 160 -16.49 -8.23 -0.26
N GLY A 161 -15.70 -8.60 0.75
CA GLY A 161 -15.50 -10.01 1.12
C GLY A 161 -14.67 -10.80 0.11
N VAL A 162 -13.88 -10.12 -0.73
CA VAL A 162 -13.01 -10.79 -1.70
C VAL A 162 -11.86 -11.48 -0.96
N ASP A 163 -11.71 -12.79 -1.12
CA ASP A 163 -10.58 -13.53 -0.54
C ASP A 163 -9.26 -13.06 -1.18
N MET A 164 -8.48 -12.30 -0.41
CA MET A 164 -7.21 -11.74 -0.85
C MET A 164 -6.12 -12.03 0.19
N PRO A 165 -5.16 -12.93 -0.10
CA PRO A 165 -4.03 -13.15 0.77
C PRO A 165 -3.12 -11.91 0.81
N LEU A 166 -2.40 -11.75 1.92
CA LEU A 166 -1.55 -10.59 2.20
C LEU A 166 -0.56 -10.26 1.06
N TRP A 167 0.08 -11.29 0.50
CA TRP A 167 1.06 -11.08 -0.56
C TRP A 167 0.41 -10.48 -1.82
N LYS A 168 -0.80 -10.89 -2.21
CA LYS A 168 -1.52 -10.32 -3.36
C LYS A 168 -1.93 -8.86 -3.11
N MET A 169 -2.26 -8.55 -1.86
CA MET A 169 -2.62 -7.19 -1.45
C MET A 169 -1.43 -6.23 -1.57
N LEU A 170 -0.24 -6.67 -1.16
CA LEU A 170 0.98 -5.86 -1.17
C LEU A 170 1.75 -5.88 -2.50
N PHE A 171 1.66 -6.97 -3.27
CA PHE A 171 2.53 -7.25 -4.41
C PHE A 171 2.69 -6.08 -5.39
N ARG A 172 1.58 -5.47 -5.82
CA ARG A 172 1.63 -4.37 -6.80
C ARG A 172 2.24 -3.09 -6.21
N ALA A 173 1.96 -2.79 -4.95
CA ALA A 173 2.56 -1.64 -4.25
C ALA A 173 4.07 -1.85 -4.10
N VAL A 174 4.48 -3.02 -3.61
CA VAL A 174 5.88 -3.43 -3.49
C VAL A 174 6.61 -3.38 -4.84
N PHE A 175 5.98 -3.84 -5.91
CA PHE A 175 6.58 -3.84 -7.24
C PHE A 175 6.82 -2.41 -7.76
N ILE A 176 5.82 -1.53 -7.69
CA ILE A 176 5.94 -0.12 -8.12
C ILE A 176 6.99 0.60 -7.28
N HIS A 177 6.98 0.40 -5.96
CA HIS A 177 7.95 0.96 -5.05
C HIS A 177 9.37 0.43 -5.35
N GLY A 178 9.52 -0.88 -5.62
CA GLY A 178 10.78 -1.48 -6.05
C GLY A 178 11.32 -0.89 -7.34
N LEU A 179 10.45 -0.66 -8.35
CA LEU A 179 10.82 0.02 -9.58
C LEU A 179 11.20 1.49 -9.34
N ALA A 180 10.48 2.19 -8.47
CA ALA A 180 10.81 3.57 -8.08
C ALA A 180 12.18 3.64 -7.41
N ASN A 181 12.46 2.70 -6.50
CA ASN A 181 13.76 2.59 -5.85
C ASN A 181 14.84 2.22 -6.85
N PHE A 182 14.60 1.28 -7.77
CA PHE A 182 15.56 0.92 -8.82
C PHE A 182 15.90 2.11 -9.72
N ARG A 183 14.89 2.86 -10.16
CA ARG A 183 15.08 4.09 -10.94
C ARG A 183 15.87 5.14 -10.16
N GLY A 184 15.55 5.30 -8.87
CA GLY A 184 16.23 6.25 -7.98
C GLY A 184 17.57 5.74 -7.46
N LYS A 185 17.97 4.50 -7.76
CA LYS A 185 19.16 3.88 -7.23
C LYS A 185 20.36 4.29 -8.05
N LYS A 186 21.30 4.96 -7.40
CA LYS A 186 22.68 4.97 -7.84
C LYS A 186 23.50 3.98 -7.00
N PRO A 187 24.50 3.32 -7.60
CA PRO A 187 25.33 2.33 -6.91
C PRO A 187 25.92 2.96 -5.63
N VAL A 188 25.96 2.21 -4.52
CA VAL A 188 26.43 2.69 -3.20
C VAL A 188 27.83 3.32 -3.24
N PHE A 189 28.66 2.95 -4.22
CA PHE A 189 29.96 3.60 -4.48
C PHE A 189 29.90 5.10 -4.77
N LYS A 190 28.76 5.60 -5.28
CA LYS A 190 28.56 7.03 -5.53
C LYS A 190 28.00 7.80 -4.33
N TRP A 191 27.60 7.12 -3.26
CA TRP A 191 27.05 7.79 -2.06
C TRP A 191 28.13 8.43 -1.18
N ASN A 192 29.41 8.05 -1.39
CA ASN A 192 30.56 8.76 -0.86
C ASN A 192 31.05 9.90 -1.78
N SER A 193 30.30 10.23 -2.84
CA SER A 193 30.58 11.36 -3.73
C SER A 193 30.49 12.68 -2.97
N SER A 194 31.40 13.59 -3.27
CA SER A 194 31.34 14.99 -2.82
C SER A 194 30.08 15.73 -3.33
N THR A 195 29.36 15.15 -4.30
CA THR A 195 28.16 15.72 -4.93
C THR A 195 26.96 14.76 -4.90
N PRO A 196 26.40 14.42 -3.73
CA PRO A 196 25.28 13.47 -3.64
C PRO A 196 23.98 13.97 -4.33
N TRP A 197 23.91 15.26 -4.70
CA TRP A 197 22.70 15.93 -5.19
C TRP A 197 22.65 16.17 -6.70
N SER A 198 23.78 16.47 -7.36
CA SER A 198 23.91 16.42 -8.83
C SER A 198 23.47 15.05 -9.38
N GLU A 199 23.47 14.08 -8.48
CA GLU A 199 23.15 12.71 -8.72
C GLU A 199 21.66 12.34 -8.67
N MET A 200 20.78 13.21 -8.16
CA MET A 200 19.33 12.99 -8.23
C MET A 200 18.73 13.38 -9.59
N GLN A 201 19.55 13.72 -10.60
CA GLN A 201 19.13 14.30 -11.89
C GLN A 201 18.27 15.57 -11.72
N LEU A 202 18.39 16.21 -10.57
CA LEU A 202 17.85 17.53 -10.27
C LEU A 202 19.03 18.49 -10.33
N SER A 203 19.18 19.16 -11.45
CA SER A 203 20.05 20.33 -11.50
C SER A 203 19.37 21.44 -10.70
N PRO A 204 20.12 22.23 -9.90
CA PRO A 204 19.61 23.52 -9.46
C PRO A 204 19.05 24.26 -10.68
N LEU A 205 17.94 24.99 -10.53
CA LEU A 205 17.37 25.79 -11.63
C LEU A 205 18.41 26.76 -12.24
N ASN A 206 19.44 27.07 -11.47
CA ASN A 206 20.46 28.06 -11.72
C ASN A 206 21.72 27.46 -12.38
N ALA A 207 21.79 26.13 -12.57
CA ALA A 207 22.96 25.46 -13.14
C ALA A 207 22.67 25.01 -14.58
N ALA A 208 23.54 25.40 -15.52
CA ALA A 208 23.50 24.90 -16.89
C ALA A 208 23.74 23.38 -16.92
N ASP A 209 22.97 22.65 -17.73
CA ASP A 209 23.16 21.21 -17.94
C ASP A 209 24.05 21.00 -19.17
N ASP A 210 25.30 20.59 -18.95
CA ASP A 210 26.28 20.29 -20.02
C ASP A 210 25.96 18.99 -20.80
N SER A 211 24.72 18.50 -20.69
CA SER A 211 24.29 17.27 -21.34
C SER A 211 24.17 17.44 -22.85
N THR A 212 24.74 16.49 -23.59
CA THR A 212 24.50 16.36 -25.03
C THR A 212 23.02 16.14 -25.34
N VAL A 213 22.57 16.50 -26.55
CA VAL A 213 21.17 16.29 -27.00
C VAL A 213 20.74 14.82 -26.83
N GLY A 214 21.61 13.85 -27.12
CA GLY A 214 21.32 12.42 -26.91
C GLY A 214 21.16 12.04 -25.43
N GLN A 215 21.95 12.63 -24.54
CA GLN A 215 21.78 12.46 -23.09
C GLN A 215 20.50 13.12 -22.59
N LEU A 216 20.13 14.29 -23.12
CA LEU A 216 18.88 14.96 -22.81
C LEU A 216 17.67 14.12 -23.27
N ALA A 217 17.72 13.59 -24.49
CA ALA A 217 16.67 12.75 -25.06
C ALA A 217 16.47 11.45 -24.27
N SER A 218 17.56 10.75 -23.91
CA SER A 218 17.48 9.52 -23.11
C SER A 218 16.98 9.77 -21.68
N LYS A 219 17.44 10.84 -21.02
CA LYS A 219 16.91 11.30 -19.71
C LYS A 219 15.43 11.66 -19.82
N GLY A 220 15.05 12.40 -20.87
CA GLY A 220 13.69 12.83 -21.16
C GLY A 220 12.75 11.65 -21.38
N PHE A 221 13.14 10.70 -22.22
CA PHE A 221 12.40 9.47 -22.45
C PHE A 221 12.17 8.70 -21.15
N ALA A 222 13.22 8.46 -20.37
CA ALA A 222 13.08 7.76 -19.10
C ALA A 222 12.14 8.50 -18.12
N LYS A 223 12.20 9.83 -18.05
CA LYS A 223 11.30 10.66 -17.24
C LYS A 223 9.85 10.57 -17.73
N LEU A 224 9.61 10.63 -19.04
CA LEU A 224 8.29 10.51 -19.65
C LEU A 224 7.69 9.11 -19.44
N THR A 225 8.45 8.04 -19.67
CA THR A 225 8.00 6.67 -19.40
C THR A 225 7.58 6.51 -17.94
N TRP A 226 8.35 7.08 -17.01
CA TRP A 226 8.01 7.03 -15.59
C TRP A 226 6.74 7.81 -15.27
N LEU A 227 6.58 9.01 -15.84
CA LEU A 227 5.36 9.80 -15.70
C LEU A 227 4.14 9.03 -16.21
N ILE A 228 4.25 8.36 -17.37
CA ILE A 228 3.18 7.51 -17.92
C ILE A 228 2.81 6.38 -16.95
N ILE A 229 3.81 5.70 -16.36
CA ILE A 229 3.58 4.65 -15.35
C ILE A 229 2.82 5.22 -14.15
N LEU A 230 3.23 6.37 -13.62
CA LEU A 230 2.57 7.00 -12.46
C LEU A 230 1.14 7.42 -12.78
N CYS A 231 0.91 8.07 -13.93
CA CYS A 231 -0.42 8.45 -14.38
C CYS A 231 -1.33 7.23 -14.55
N ARG A 232 -0.81 6.13 -15.12
CA ARG A 232 -1.56 4.88 -15.28
C ARG A 232 -1.91 4.25 -13.93
N GLU A 233 -0.99 4.24 -12.98
CA GLU A 233 -1.27 3.72 -11.63
C GLU A 233 -2.26 4.59 -10.87
N LEU A 234 -2.16 5.92 -10.99
CA LEU A 234 -3.13 6.86 -10.42
C LEU A 234 -4.54 6.65 -11.00
N ALA A 235 -4.66 6.62 -12.33
CA ALA A 235 -5.93 6.32 -13.02
C ALA A 235 -6.49 4.95 -12.60
N GLY A 236 -5.61 3.96 -12.45
CA GLY A 236 -5.97 2.65 -11.91
C GLY A 236 -6.51 2.71 -10.48
N CYS A 237 -5.92 3.52 -9.60
CA CYS A 237 -6.40 3.73 -8.23
C CYS A 237 -7.77 4.41 -8.22
N ILE A 238 -7.95 5.50 -8.98
CA ILE A 238 -9.22 6.21 -9.12
C ILE A 238 -10.32 5.26 -9.63
N LYS A 239 -10.06 4.53 -10.71
CA LYS A 239 -11.02 3.54 -11.25
C LYS A 239 -11.40 2.49 -10.22
N ASN A 240 -10.43 1.93 -9.50
CA ASN A 240 -10.70 0.90 -8.50
C ASN A 240 -11.49 1.47 -7.31
N TYR A 241 -11.18 2.68 -6.85
CA TYR A 241 -11.93 3.37 -5.82
C TYR A 241 -13.41 3.48 -6.21
N TYR A 242 -13.73 4.03 -7.39
CA TYR A 242 -15.11 4.15 -7.86
C TYR A 242 -15.80 2.79 -8.02
N MET A 243 -15.11 1.79 -8.56
CA MET A 243 -15.68 0.45 -8.75
C MET A 243 -16.00 -0.23 -7.43
N ILE A 244 -15.16 -0.10 -6.41
CA ILE A 244 -15.39 -0.68 -5.08
C ILE A 244 -16.57 0.02 -4.42
N SER A 245 -16.60 1.35 -4.39
CA SER A 245 -17.71 2.13 -3.81
C SER A 245 -19.04 1.80 -4.50
N ARG A 246 -19.04 1.71 -5.84
CA ARG A 246 -20.23 1.32 -6.61
C ARG A 246 -20.67 -0.11 -6.30
N GLN A 247 -19.74 -1.06 -6.18
CA GLN A 247 -20.06 -2.44 -5.84
C GLN A 247 -20.61 -2.56 -4.42
N ALA A 248 -20.04 -1.83 -3.46
CA ALA A 248 -20.53 -1.80 -2.09
C ALA A 248 -21.95 -1.24 -2.05
N MET A 249 -22.20 -0.10 -2.68
CA MET A 249 -23.53 0.52 -2.76
C MET A 249 -24.56 -0.36 -3.48
N LYS A 250 -24.18 -1.04 -4.57
CA LYS A 250 -25.07 -1.98 -5.26
C LYS A 250 -25.46 -3.15 -4.35
N ARG A 251 -24.56 -3.64 -3.50
CA ARG A 251 -24.89 -4.71 -2.57
C ARG A 251 -25.91 -4.23 -1.55
N THR A 252 -25.69 -3.05 -0.96
CA THR A 252 -26.62 -2.51 0.02
C THR A 252 -28.00 -2.29 -0.58
N THR A 253 -28.12 -1.72 -1.78
CA THR A 253 -29.43 -1.45 -2.40
C THR A 253 -30.11 -2.72 -2.93
N THR A 254 -29.36 -3.62 -3.59
CA THR A 254 -29.95 -4.81 -4.23
C THR A 254 -30.30 -5.89 -3.20
N TYR A 255 -29.43 -6.13 -2.21
CA TYR A 255 -29.72 -7.10 -1.16
C TYR A 255 -30.73 -6.56 -0.14
N ALA A 256 -30.73 -5.26 0.17
CA ALA A 256 -31.83 -4.67 0.93
C ALA A 256 -33.16 -4.81 0.19
N GLY A 257 -33.17 -4.62 -1.15
CA GLY A 257 -34.36 -4.88 -1.96
C GLY A 257 -34.84 -6.32 -1.87
N LYS A 258 -33.94 -7.31 -1.92
CA LYS A 258 -34.29 -8.73 -1.77
C LYS A 258 -34.75 -9.09 -0.35
N HIS A 259 -34.12 -8.54 0.68
CA HIS A 259 -34.53 -8.76 2.07
C HIS A 259 -35.85 -8.08 2.39
N ALA A 260 -36.07 -6.86 1.90
CA ALA A 260 -37.35 -6.16 2.03
C ALA A 260 -38.46 -6.87 1.27
N ALA A 261 -38.17 -7.37 0.06
CA ALA A 261 -39.12 -8.19 -0.70
C ALA A 261 -39.47 -9.48 0.06
N TYR A 262 -38.47 -10.18 0.60
CA TYR A 262 -38.69 -11.40 1.38
C TYR A 262 -39.45 -11.13 2.69
N ALA A 263 -39.12 -10.05 3.40
CA ALA A 263 -39.84 -9.63 4.60
C ALA A 263 -41.28 -9.22 4.30
N ALA A 264 -41.52 -8.54 3.17
CA ALA A 264 -42.86 -8.20 2.71
C ALA A 264 -43.66 -9.44 2.31
N GLU A 265 -43.03 -10.43 1.68
CA GLU A 265 -43.65 -11.71 1.32
C GLU A 265 -44.06 -12.50 2.57
N LEU A 266 -43.18 -12.57 3.59
CA LEU A 266 -43.48 -13.15 4.89
C LEU A 266 -44.65 -12.43 5.59
N ALA A 267 -44.62 -11.10 5.62
CA ALA A 267 -45.70 -10.31 6.23
C ALA A 267 -47.03 -10.51 5.49
N ALA A 268 -47.01 -10.57 4.16
CA ALA A 268 -48.20 -10.84 3.35
C ALA A 268 -48.75 -12.25 3.59
N ALA A 269 -47.88 -13.26 3.71
CA ALA A 269 -48.26 -14.62 4.03
C ALA A 269 -48.95 -14.72 5.40
N ASP A 270 -48.45 -14.00 6.41
CA ASP A 270 -49.06 -13.95 7.75
C ASP A 270 -50.44 -13.27 7.73
N VAL A 271 -50.60 -12.19 6.96
CA VAL A 271 -51.90 -11.52 6.79
C VAL A 271 -52.90 -12.45 6.13
N LEU A 272 -52.51 -13.13 5.04
CA LEU A 272 -53.35 -14.11 4.34
C LEU A 272 -53.80 -15.25 5.25
N LYS A 273 -52.91 -15.74 6.12
CA LYS A 273 -53.23 -16.77 7.11
C LYS A 273 -54.28 -16.28 8.10
N LYS A 274 -54.08 -15.10 8.69
CA LYS A 274 -55.06 -14.48 9.61
C LYS A 274 -56.42 -14.27 8.98
N THR A 275 -56.48 -13.83 7.72
CA THR A 275 -57.75 -13.64 7.00
C THR A 275 -58.48 -14.97 6.74
N LYS A 276 -57.73 -16.04 6.42
CA LYS A 276 -58.33 -17.39 6.28
C LYS A 276 -58.90 -17.89 7.60
N ASP A 277 -58.17 -17.72 8.70
CA ASP A 277 -58.61 -18.13 10.03
C ASP A 277 -59.88 -17.38 10.46
N GLN A 278 -59.96 -16.07 10.21
CA GLN A 278 -61.18 -15.28 10.44
C GLN A 278 -62.37 -15.74 9.60
N LYS A 279 -62.18 -16.01 8.30
CA LYS A 279 -63.25 -16.51 7.43
C LYS A 279 -63.78 -17.87 7.91
N LYS A 280 -62.90 -18.74 8.40
CA LYS A 280 -63.29 -20.04 8.95
C LYS A 280 -64.12 -19.86 10.22
N SER A 281 -63.66 -19.03 11.15
CA SER A 281 -64.40 -18.71 12.39
C SER A 281 -65.77 -18.08 12.14
N ASN A 282 -65.95 -17.31 11.08
CA ASN A 282 -67.27 -16.73 10.73
C ASN A 282 -68.20 -17.73 10.04
N LYS A 283 -67.69 -18.83 9.51
CA LYS A 283 -68.50 -19.86 8.85
C LYS A 283 -69.06 -20.89 9.83
N ASP A 284 -68.42 -21.00 11.00
CA ASP A 284 -68.83 -21.87 12.11
C ASP A 284 -69.76 -21.16 13.11
N LYS A 285 -70.15 -19.91 12.83
CA LYS A 285 -71.18 -19.13 13.54
C LYS A 285 -72.45 -19.05 12.70
#